data_AF-R7ZWQ5-F1
#
_entry.id   AF-R7ZWQ5-F1
#
_cell.length_a   1.000
_cell.length_b   1.000
_cell.length_c   1.000
_cell.angle_alpha   90.00
_cell.angle_beta   90.00
_cell.angle_gamma   90.00
#
_symmetry.space_group_name_H-M   'P 1'
#
loop_
_entity.id
_entity.type
_entity.pdbx_description
1 polymer ?
#
loop_
_entity_poly.entity_id
_entity_poly.type
_entity_poly.pdbx_seq_one_letter_code
_entity_poly.pdbx_strand_id
1 'polypeptide(L)'
;MFEEERILDLETGDEYYLQNMDTLTVVNIEGETSQIVVTAAPFSDKEELDLMISNYKEKIAGRKDEMLTEQKTKIIDERKARYEEYSNEELLAFFNKIHQEDAPYGQQMDVMAELVNREAVLELDVPTLLEIDTAKIDLYTPYNEGD
;
A
#
# COMPACT_ATOMS: atom_id res chain seq x y z
N MET A 1 23.26 23.39 1.53
CA MET A 1 22.84 22.06 2.04
C MET A 1 21.34 21.99 1.86
N PHE A 2 20.86 21.06 1.03
CA PHE A 2 19.44 20.79 0.85
C PHE A 2 19.01 19.83 1.96
N GLU A 3 18.30 20.33 2.97
CA GLU A 3 17.57 19.48 3.91
C GLU A 3 16.21 19.15 3.28
N GLU A 4 16.31 18.34 2.21
CA GLU A 4 15.37 17.57 1.37
C GLU A 4 13.89 17.93 1.16
N GLU A 5 13.25 18.78 1.96
CA GLU A 5 11.84 19.18 1.78
C GLU A 5 11.62 20.68 2.02
N ARG A 6 12.73 21.43 2.11
CA ARG A 6 12.73 22.86 2.42
C ARG A 6 13.51 23.66 1.39
N ILE A 7 12.90 24.72 0.87
CA ILE A 7 13.60 25.79 0.16
C ILE A 7 13.74 26.98 1.13
N LEU A 8 14.97 27.44 1.36
CA LEU A 8 15.25 28.64 2.14
C LEU A 8 15.45 29.81 1.17
N ASP A 9 14.66 30.86 1.32
CA ASP A 9 14.90 32.13 0.64
C ASP A 9 16.02 32.89 1.37
N LEU A 10 17.16 33.07 0.70
CA LEU A 10 18.32 33.74 1.27
C LEU A 10 18.16 35.27 1.37
N GLU A 11 17.18 35.85 0.66
CA GLU A 11 16.91 37.29 0.70
C GLU A 11 16.00 37.67 1.87
N THR A 12 14.93 36.87 2.11
CA THR A 12 13.97 37.15 3.18
C THR A 12 14.23 36.35 4.44
N GLY A 13 14.91 35.21 4.34
CA GLY A 13 15.08 34.23 5.42
C GLY A 13 13.88 33.29 5.60
N ASP A 14 12.90 33.31 4.69
CA ASP A 14 11.70 32.48 4.79
C ASP A 14 11.97 31.03 4.35
N GLU A 15 11.31 30.09 5.02
CA GLU A 15 11.43 28.66 4.78
C GLU A 15 10.14 28.10 4.16
N TYR A 16 10.26 27.42 3.03
CA TYR A 16 9.14 26.90 2.25
C TYR A 16 9.15 25.38 2.25
N TYR A 17 8.01 24.77 2.60
CA TYR A 17 7.82 23.33 2.72
C TYR A 17 6.70 22.84 1.82
N LEU A 18 6.91 21.72 1.13
CA LEU A 18 5.88 21.10 0.30
C LEU A 18 5.03 20.14 1.13
N GLN A 19 3.78 20.52 1.44
CA GLN A 19 2.82 19.64 2.13
C GLN A 19 1.98 18.84 1.13
N ASN A 20 1.51 19.49 0.06
CA ASN A 20 0.70 18.90 -1.00
C ASN A 20 1.19 19.41 -2.36
N MET A 21 0.89 18.68 -3.43
CA MET A 21 1.31 19.01 -4.81
C MET A 21 1.03 20.45 -5.25
N ASP A 22 -0.03 21.07 -4.72
CA ASP A 22 -0.48 22.39 -5.15
C ASP A 22 -0.21 23.51 -4.12
N THR A 23 0.26 23.16 -2.91
CA THR A 23 0.39 24.11 -1.78
C THR A 23 1.70 23.97 -1.03
N LEU A 24 2.31 25.12 -0.75
CA LEU A 24 3.47 25.26 0.13
C LEU A 24 3.06 25.84 1.48
N THR A 25 3.71 25.39 2.53
CA THR A 25 3.72 26.08 3.82
C THR A 25 4.95 26.97 3.88
N VAL A 26 4.76 28.25 4.17
CA VAL A 26 5.82 29.23 4.38
C VAL A 26 5.95 29.49 5.87
N VAL A 27 7.17 29.41 6.39
CA VAL A 27 7.55 29.84 7.74
C VAL A 27 8.42 31.07 7.59
N ASN A 28 7.95 32.22 8.08
CA ASN A 28 8.77 33.44 8.01
C ASN A 28 9.83 33.48 9.11
N ILE A 29 10.74 34.45 9.06
CA ILE A 29 11.79 34.64 10.06
C ILE A 29 11.29 34.87 11.50
N GLU A 30 10.04 35.30 11.65
CA GLU A 30 9.37 35.52 12.94
C GLU A 30 8.71 34.23 13.47
N GLY A 31 8.73 33.15 12.68
CA GLY A 31 8.15 31.85 12.98
C GLY A 31 6.66 31.73 12.65
N GLU A 32 6.06 32.72 12.00
CA GLU A 32 4.67 32.65 11.55
C GLU A 32 4.53 31.74 10.34
N THR A 33 3.45 30.96 10.33
CA THR A 33 3.14 29.98 9.28
C THR A 33 1.98 30.43 8.42
N SER A 34 2.13 30.31 7.10
CA SER A 34 1.06 30.57 6.13
C SER A 34 1.08 29.56 4.99
N GLN A 35 -0.05 29.39 4.30
CA GLN A 35 -0.15 28.52 3.13
C GLN A 35 -0.28 29.35 1.86
N ILE A 36 0.50 28.98 0.85
CA ILE A 36 0.44 29.58 -0.49
C ILE A 36 0.30 28.49 -1.55
N VAL A 37 -0.26 28.85 -2.70
CA VAL A 37 -0.21 27.96 -3.87
C VAL A 37 1.20 27.92 -4.43
N VAL A 38 1.62 26.76 -4.96
CA VAL A 38 2.98 26.56 -5.50
C VAL A 38 3.34 27.60 -6.57
N THR A 39 2.38 27.97 -7.43
CA THR A 39 2.58 28.98 -8.49
C THR A 39 2.75 30.41 -7.95
N ALA A 40 2.44 30.67 -6.69
CA ALA A 40 2.66 31.97 -6.05
C ALA A 40 4.04 32.05 -5.37
N ALA A 41 4.81 30.96 -5.36
CA ALA A 41 6.14 30.95 -4.78
C ALA A 41 7.11 31.82 -5.61
N PRO A 42 8.02 32.57 -4.95
CA PRO A 42 9.01 33.40 -5.64
C PRO A 42 10.03 32.60 -6.47
N PHE A 43 10.06 31.27 -6.29
CA PHE A 43 10.88 30.32 -7.03
C PHE A 43 10.05 29.38 -7.91
N SER A 44 8.80 29.74 -8.22
CA SER A 44 7.88 28.88 -8.98
C SER A 44 8.36 28.49 -10.39
N ASP A 45 9.20 29.32 -11.01
CA ASP A 45 9.78 29.04 -12.33
C ASP A 45 11.19 28.41 -12.25
N LYS A 46 11.64 28.03 -11.05
CA LYS A 46 13.01 27.55 -10.84
C LYS A 46 13.11 26.03 -10.78
N GLU A 47 14.24 25.51 -11.24
CA GLU A 47 14.57 24.08 -11.26
C GLU A 47 14.53 23.44 -9.86
N GLU A 48 14.79 24.22 -8.81
CA GLU A 48 14.72 23.77 -7.42
C GLU A 48 13.30 23.36 -7.00
N LEU A 49 12.24 23.99 -7.55
CA LEU A 49 10.86 23.58 -7.29
C LEU A 49 10.56 22.23 -7.94
N ASP A 50 10.99 22.03 -9.18
CA ASP A 50 10.79 20.77 -9.91
C ASP A 50 11.47 19.60 -9.19
N LEU A 51 12.68 19.84 -8.65
CA LEU A 51 13.39 18.87 -7.82
C LEU A 51 12.63 18.56 -6.53
N MET A 52 12.10 19.58 -5.84
CA MET A 52 11.31 19.40 -4.62
C MET A 52 10.02 18.59 -4.87
N ILE A 53 9.31 18.88 -5.96
CA ILE A 53 8.10 18.14 -6.37
C ILE A 53 8.44 16.69 -6.73
N SER A 54 9.55 16.46 -7.45
CA SER A 54 9.97 15.12 -7.85
C SER A 54 10.33 14.27 -6.64
N ASN A 55 11.11 14.80 -5.70
CA ASN A 55 11.45 14.12 -4.45
C ASN A 55 10.20 13.80 -3.61
N TYR A 56 9.24 14.73 -3.55
CA TYR A 56 7.97 14.50 -2.85
C TYR A 56 7.17 13.36 -3.49
N LYS A 57 7.08 13.30 -4.83
CA LYS A 57 6.41 12.20 -5.53
C LYS A 57 7.07 10.85 -5.24
N GLU A 58 8.40 10.79 -5.25
CA GLU A 58 9.15 9.57 -4.93
C GLU A 58 8.89 9.12 -3.49
N LYS A 59 8.89 10.04 -2.52
CA LYS A 59 8.57 9.72 -1.12
C LYS A 59 7.13 9.23 -0.95
N ILE A 60 6.16 9.86 -1.61
CA ILE A 60 4.76 9.41 -1.57
C ILE A 60 4.62 8.02 -2.21
N ALA A 61 5.31 7.76 -3.32
CA ALA A 61 5.34 6.44 -3.94
C ALA A 61 5.93 5.39 -2.99
N GLY A 62 7.09 5.69 -2.37
CA GLY A 62 7.72 4.82 -1.38
C GLY A 62 6.82 4.51 -0.19
N ARG A 63 6.19 5.54 0.41
CA ARG A 63 5.22 5.36 1.51
C ARG A 63 4.02 4.52 1.09
N LYS A 64 3.52 4.69 -0.14
CA LYS A 64 2.42 3.88 -0.66
C LYS A 64 2.82 2.41 -0.79
N ASP A 65 4.01 2.13 -1.29
CA ASP A 65 4.53 0.76 -1.44
C ASP A 65 4.79 0.10 -0.08
N GLU A 66 5.31 0.86 0.90
CA GLU A 66 5.46 0.42 2.29
C GLU A 66 4.10 0.07 2.91
N MET A 67 3.12 0.99 2.83
CA MET A 67 1.77 0.76 3.34
C MET A 67 1.09 -0.45 2.70
N LEU A 68 1.27 -0.64 1.38
CA LEU A 68 0.72 -1.80 0.68
C LEU A 68 1.38 -3.09 1.17
N THR A 69 2.69 -3.07 1.42
CA THR A 69 3.45 -4.22 1.94
C THR A 69 3.04 -4.56 3.37
N GLU A 70 2.83 -3.55 4.22
CA GLU A 70 2.32 -3.73 5.59
C GLU A 70 0.92 -4.35 5.58
N GLN A 71 0.02 -3.86 4.71
CA GLN A 71 -1.32 -4.42 4.57
C GLN A 71 -1.29 -5.87 4.10
N LYS A 72 -0.48 -6.20 3.09
CA LYS A 72 -0.32 -7.58 2.62
C LYS A 72 0.20 -8.51 3.72
N THR A 73 1.22 -8.06 4.45
CA THR A 73 1.77 -8.80 5.59
C THR A 73 0.71 -9.06 6.65
N LYS A 74 -0.06 -8.04 7.01
CA LYS A 74 -1.16 -8.16 7.97
C LYS A 74 -2.19 -9.20 7.54
N ILE A 75 -2.60 -9.21 6.28
CA ILE A 75 -3.56 -10.18 5.75
C ILE A 75 -3.01 -11.60 5.82
N ILE A 76 -1.73 -11.79 5.48
CA ILE A 76 -1.05 -13.09 5.61
C ILE A 76 -1.03 -13.55 7.07
N ASP A 77 -0.70 -12.66 8.00
CA ASP A 77 -0.58 -13.01 9.42
C ASP A 77 -1.95 -13.32 10.05
N GLU A 78 -2.98 -12.55 9.71
CA GLU A 78 -4.37 -12.83 10.14
C GLU A 78 -4.85 -14.19 9.61
N ARG A 79 -4.52 -14.51 8.36
CA ARG A 79 -4.87 -15.80 7.73
C ARG A 79 -4.11 -16.97 8.36
N LYS A 80 -2.81 -16.82 8.62
CA LYS A 80 -2.01 -17.81 9.32
C LYS A 80 -2.59 -18.12 10.69
N ALA A 81 -2.97 -17.09 11.44
CA ALA A 81 -3.60 -17.24 12.76
C ALA A 81 -4.94 -17.98 12.65
N ARG A 82 -5.75 -17.71 11.62
CA ARG A 82 -7.05 -18.39 11.39
C ARG A 82 -6.90 -19.89 11.16
N TYR A 83 -5.83 -20.31 10.49
CA TYR A 83 -5.62 -21.71 10.09
C TYR A 83 -4.47 -22.40 10.84
N GLU A 84 -3.93 -21.81 11.90
CA GLU A 84 -2.75 -22.31 12.64
C GLU A 84 -2.93 -23.77 13.11
N GLU A 85 -4.14 -24.12 13.55
CA GLU A 85 -4.46 -25.45 14.07
C GLU A 85 -4.63 -26.53 12.98
N TYR A 86 -4.76 -26.13 11.70
CA TYR A 86 -4.93 -27.07 10.60
C TYR A 86 -3.57 -27.52 10.06
N SER A 87 -3.39 -28.83 9.85
CA SER A 87 -2.33 -29.33 8.97
C SER A 87 -2.64 -29.03 7.50
N ASN A 88 -1.64 -29.17 6.62
CA ASN A 88 -1.84 -28.98 5.16
C ASN A 88 -2.90 -29.93 4.59
N GLU A 89 -2.95 -31.18 5.09
CA GLU A 89 -3.95 -32.17 4.65
C GLU A 89 -5.36 -31.79 5.13
N GLU A 90 -5.50 -31.35 6.38
CA GLU A 90 -6.78 -30.91 6.94
C GLU A 90 -7.28 -29.64 6.26
N LEU A 91 -6.38 -28.70 5.94
CA LEU A 91 -6.72 -27.46 5.26
C LEU A 91 -7.15 -27.72 3.81
N LEU A 92 -6.49 -28.65 3.12
CA LEU A 92 -6.90 -29.07 1.77
C LEU A 92 -8.24 -29.82 1.79
N ALA A 93 -8.46 -30.69 2.79
CA ALA A 93 -9.75 -31.33 2.99
C ALA A 93 -10.86 -30.30 3.29
N PHE A 94 -10.55 -29.28 4.11
CA PHE A 94 -11.44 -28.17 4.39
C PHE A 94 -11.77 -27.38 3.12
N PHE A 95 -10.77 -27.03 2.31
CA PHE A 95 -10.96 -26.39 1.00
C PHE A 95 -11.91 -27.20 0.11
N ASN A 96 -11.63 -28.49 -0.08
CA ASN A 96 -12.46 -29.36 -0.92
C ASN A 96 -13.91 -29.42 -0.43
N LYS A 97 -14.11 -29.44 0.88
CA LYS A 97 -15.45 -29.41 1.48
C LYS A 97 -16.17 -28.10 1.16
N ILE A 98 -15.58 -26.95 1.45
CA ILE A 98 -16.24 -25.65 1.24
C ILE A 98 -16.45 -25.34 -0.25
N HIS A 99 -15.58 -25.85 -1.12
CA HIS A 99 -15.74 -25.76 -2.57
C HIS A 99 -16.92 -26.60 -3.06
N GLN A 100 -17.06 -27.84 -2.58
CA GLN A 100 -18.21 -28.70 -2.88
C GLN A 100 -19.54 -28.15 -2.34
N GLU A 101 -19.49 -27.41 -1.24
CA GLU A 101 -20.64 -26.75 -0.62
C GLU A 101 -20.98 -25.40 -1.29
N ASP A 102 -20.25 -24.99 -2.33
CA ASP A 102 -20.39 -23.70 -3.02
C ASP A 102 -20.34 -22.50 -2.04
N ALA A 103 -19.41 -22.58 -1.08
CA ALA A 103 -19.18 -21.51 -0.11
C ALA A 103 -18.78 -20.19 -0.82
N PRO A 104 -18.95 -19.02 -0.18
CA PRO A 104 -18.56 -17.76 -0.79
C PRO A 104 -17.13 -17.77 -1.34
N TYR A 105 -16.93 -17.21 -2.54
CA TYR A 105 -15.63 -17.18 -3.21
C TYR A 105 -14.51 -16.61 -2.33
N GLY A 106 -14.80 -15.57 -1.53
CA GLY A 106 -13.82 -15.00 -0.60
C GLY A 106 -13.32 -16.02 0.42
N GLN A 107 -14.20 -16.88 0.93
CA GLN A 107 -13.83 -17.95 1.86
C GLN A 107 -13.00 -19.03 1.18
N GLN A 108 -13.37 -19.43 -0.04
CA GLN A 108 -12.61 -20.40 -0.81
C GLN A 108 -11.19 -19.88 -1.14
N MET A 109 -11.10 -18.60 -1.53
CA MET A 109 -9.84 -17.93 -1.84
C MET A 109 -8.97 -17.75 -0.60
N ASP A 110 -9.53 -17.45 0.58
CA ASP A 110 -8.77 -17.31 1.82
C ASP A 110 -8.05 -18.62 2.20
N VAL A 111 -8.76 -19.74 2.14
CA VAL A 111 -8.17 -21.07 2.38
C VAL A 111 -7.11 -21.41 1.33
N MET A 112 -7.41 -21.16 0.05
CA MET A 112 -6.49 -21.45 -1.05
C MET A 112 -5.21 -20.60 -0.95
N ALA A 113 -5.34 -19.34 -0.56
CA ALA A 113 -4.19 -18.45 -0.36
C ALA A 113 -3.29 -18.92 0.80
N GLU A 114 -3.86 -19.50 1.85
CA GLU A 114 -3.06 -20.12 2.91
C GLU A 114 -2.36 -21.40 2.43
N LEU A 115 -3.03 -22.24 1.64
CA LEU A 115 -2.42 -23.43 1.03
C LEU A 115 -1.23 -23.07 0.13
N VAL A 116 -1.33 -21.97 -0.63
CA VAL A 116 -0.22 -21.44 -1.44
C VAL A 116 0.90 -20.90 -0.56
N ASN A 117 0.56 -20.11 0.47
CA ASN A 117 1.54 -19.55 1.41
C ASN A 117 2.31 -20.63 2.18
N ARG A 118 1.72 -21.81 2.38
CA ARG A 118 2.37 -23.00 2.99
C ARG A 118 3.10 -23.89 1.98
N GLU A 119 3.15 -23.50 0.71
CA GLU A 119 3.71 -24.29 -0.39
C GLU A 119 3.03 -25.66 -0.57
N ALA A 120 1.81 -25.83 -0.04
CA ALA A 120 1.02 -27.04 -0.20
C ALA A 120 0.34 -27.10 -1.58
N VAL A 121 0.12 -25.94 -2.20
CA VAL A 121 -0.44 -25.76 -3.54
C VAL A 121 0.42 -24.74 -4.29
N LEU A 122 0.65 -24.96 -5.58
CA LEU A 122 1.33 -23.97 -6.42
C LEU A 122 0.34 -22.89 -6.85
N GLU A 123 0.77 -21.63 -6.86
CA GLU A 123 -0.06 -20.50 -7.32
C GLU A 123 -0.62 -20.71 -8.74
N LEU A 124 0.13 -21.41 -9.60
CA LEU A 124 -0.29 -21.75 -10.97
C LEU A 124 -1.47 -22.74 -11.02
N ASP A 125 -1.67 -23.53 -9.97
CA ASP A 125 -2.74 -24.53 -9.90
C ASP A 125 -4.04 -23.94 -9.32
N VAL A 126 -3.96 -22.79 -8.64
CA VAL A 126 -5.10 -22.08 -8.03
C VAL A 126 -6.28 -21.87 -8.98
N PRO A 127 -6.12 -21.35 -10.22
CA PRO A 127 -7.26 -21.11 -11.09
C PRO A 127 -7.97 -22.40 -11.47
N THR A 128 -7.21 -23.49 -11.62
CA THR A 128 -7.76 -24.82 -11.90
C THR A 128 -8.53 -25.35 -10.70
N LEU A 129 -7.98 -25.21 -9.49
CA LEU A 129 -8.59 -25.71 -8.25
C LEU A 129 -9.82 -24.92 -7.81
N LEU A 130 -9.88 -23.62 -8.14
CA LEU A 130 -11.02 -22.75 -7.87
C LEU A 130 -12.01 -22.66 -9.05
N GLU A 131 -11.69 -23.29 -10.19
CA GLU A 131 -12.49 -23.23 -11.43
C GLU A 131 -12.73 -21.80 -11.94
N ILE A 132 -11.72 -20.94 -11.83
CA ILE A 132 -11.77 -19.52 -12.21
C ILE A 132 -10.79 -19.16 -13.32
N ASP A 133 -11.01 -17.99 -13.91
CA ASP A 133 -10.04 -17.32 -14.76
C ASP A 133 -8.84 -16.82 -13.94
N THR A 134 -7.62 -16.97 -14.47
CA THR A 134 -6.37 -16.49 -13.86
C THR A 134 -6.43 -14.99 -13.54
N ALA A 135 -7.16 -14.20 -14.34
CA ALA A 135 -7.33 -12.76 -14.12
C ALA A 135 -8.11 -12.40 -12.84
N LYS A 136 -8.73 -13.38 -12.16
CA LYS A 136 -9.54 -13.17 -10.94
C LYS A 136 -8.81 -13.56 -9.65
N ILE A 137 -7.55 -14.00 -9.74
CA ILE A 137 -6.77 -14.41 -8.57
C ILE A 137 -6.24 -13.17 -7.85
N ASP A 138 -6.63 -13.03 -6.59
CA ASP A 138 -6.01 -12.09 -5.66
C ASP A 138 -5.87 -12.75 -4.28
N LEU A 139 -4.69 -13.34 -4.04
CA LEU A 139 -4.32 -14.00 -2.78
C LEU A 139 -4.14 -13.03 -1.61
N TYR A 140 -4.16 -11.72 -1.88
CA TYR A 140 -4.02 -10.65 -0.89
C TYR A 140 -5.34 -9.93 -0.62
N THR A 141 -6.47 -10.50 -1.07
CA THR A 141 -7.80 -10.01 -0.67
C THR A 141 -8.05 -10.34 0.79
N PRO A 142 -8.42 -9.38 1.65
CA PRO A 142 -8.80 -9.67 3.02
C PRO A 142 -10.14 -10.41 3.06
N TYR A 143 -10.21 -11.49 3.82
CA TYR A 143 -11.47 -12.17 4.11
C TYR A 143 -12.05 -11.68 5.45
N ASN A 144 -13.26 -11.12 5.39
CA ASN A 144 -14.05 -10.78 6.57
C ASN A 144 -15.22 -11.78 6.68
N GLU A 145 -15.45 -12.34 7.88
CA GLU A 145 -16.53 -13.31 8.15
C GLU A 145 -17.97 -12.70 8.09
N GLY A 146 -18.19 -11.66 7.28
CA GLY A 146 -19.45 -10.93 7.17
C GLY A 146 -19.86 -10.51 5.76
N ASP A 147 -19.14 -10.96 4.72
CA ASP A 147 -19.51 -10.81 3.29
C ASP A 147 -20.15 -12.09 2.73
#